data_AF-A0A6P4FB64-F1
#
_entry.id   AF-A0A6P4FB64-F1
#
_cell.length_a   1.000
_cell.length_b   1.000
_cell.length_c   1.000
_cell.angle_alpha   90.00
_cell.angle_beta   90.00
_cell.angle_gamma   90.00
#
_symmetry.space_group_name_H-M   'P 1'
#
loop_
_entity.id
_entity.type
_entity.pdbx_description
1 polymer ?
#
loop_
_entity_poly.entity_id
_entity_poly.type
_entity_poly.pdbx_seq_one_letter_code
_entity_poly.pdbx_strand_id
1 'polypeptide(L)'
;MASNQLDVQQSEDQPKISTFAVIDLETTNLPEHNYNRVGITELCIYAFEADLIKKGVAQNEEQGQQKVPAPPRVLHKLNLLFQPSMMVQPEAESITGLSNYLLERESKLNGDSAQLIISFLKHLPAPVCLVAHNGWGFDFPILRQAFEKLNMELPHSMTCVDSLRAFFEIDDNLVKEQSLLKVPGNMQELDPNDETEADTQFESINENDSAIKEPKVAKQIDWRVRNETTPKRPILTPMEASVKRKYLFGGDDDEDIKPAKLKTQEFRSRRKLFSGLMCAETKRFPPRGIYRLENLFSRKFQRPASNAHQAEADVDMLMKLIQHYGMDFLAFAEEQAILFHQVRPLGSPVGRKWRAM
;
A
#
# COMPACT_ATOMS: atom_id res chain seq x y z
N MET A 1 51.85 3.43 -4.95
CA MET A 1 50.77 4.44 -4.93
C MET A 1 49.47 3.66 -4.91
N ALA A 2 48.89 3.52 -3.71
CA ALA A 2 47.79 2.62 -3.45
C ALA A 2 46.45 3.31 -3.78
N SER A 3 45.59 2.53 -4.40
CA SER A 3 44.22 2.78 -4.81
C SER A 3 43.34 3.00 -3.57
N ASN A 4 42.70 4.17 -3.44
CA ASN A 4 41.61 4.35 -2.49
C ASN A 4 40.28 4.07 -3.18
N GLN A 5 39.79 2.83 -3.03
CA GLN A 5 38.38 2.52 -3.15
C GLN A 5 37.66 3.18 -1.95
N LEU A 6 36.82 4.17 -2.24
CA LEU A 6 35.86 4.67 -1.28
C LEU A 6 34.73 3.64 -1.16
N ASP A 7 34.82 2.88 -0.08
CA ASP A 7 33.80 1.96 0.41
C ASP A 7 32.57 2.79 0.81
N VAL A 8 31.53 2.76 -0.02
CA VAL A 8 30.24 3.40 0.29
C VAL A 8 29.51 2.45 1.23
N GLN A 9 29.79 2.58 2.52
CA GLN A 9 28.88 2.12 3.56
C GLN A 9 27.58 2.92 3.43
N GLN A 10 26.60 2.35 2.72
CA GLN A 10 25.23 2.88 2.73
C GLN A 10 24.74 2.83 4.18
N SER A 11 24.57 4.01 4.78
CA SER A 11 23.87 4.15 6.05
C SER A 11 22.43 3.65 5.89
N GLU A 12 22.10 2.50 6.50
CA GLU A 12 20.73 1.93 6.53
C GLU A 12 19.69 2.80 7.27
N ASP A 13 20.04 4.03 7.65
CA ASP A 13 19.24 4.92 8.50
C ASP A 13 18.48 6.02 7.71
N GLN A 14 18.63 6.08 6.39
CA GLN A 14 17.87 6.99 5.53
C GLN A 14 16.49 6.37 5.18
N PRO A 15 15.38 7.13 5.25
CA PRO A 15 14.07 6.64 4.83
C PRO A 15 14.10 6.29 3.33
N LYS A 16 13.59 5.12 2.97
CA LYS A 16 13.49 4.69 1.56
C LYS A 16 12.51 5.57 0.76
N ILE A 17 11.50 6.11 1.45
CA ILE A 17 10.51 7.03 0.90
C ILE A 17 10.31 8.14 1.94
N SER A 18 10.60 9.38 1.54
CA SER A 18 10.38 10.56 2.38
C SER A 18 9.04 11.24 2.06
N THR A 19 8.66 11.25 0.78
CA THR A 19 7.45 11.92 0.30
C THR A 19 6.64 11.00 -0.60
N PHE A 20 5.33 10.93 -0.35
CA PHE A 20 4.37 10.40 -1.30
C PHE A 20 3.82 11.54 -2.15
N ALA A 21 3.83 11.36 -3.47
CA ALA A 21 3.19 12.25 -4.43
C ALA A 21 2.06 11.46 -5.12
N VAL A 22 0.85 11.62 -4.59
CA VAL A 22 -0.35 10.97 -5.08
C VAL A 22 -0.80 11.68 -6.34
N ILE A 23 -0.96 10.94 -7.43
CA ILE A 23 -1.31 11.46 -8.76
C ILE A 23 -2.56 10.75 -9.28
N ASP A 24 -3.39 11.53 -9.96
CA ASP A 24 -4.53 11.04 -10.74
C ASP A 24 -4.62 11.83 -12.06
N LEU A 25 -5.04 11.15 -13.12
CA LEU A 25 -5.20 11.70 -14.46
C LEU A 25 -6.63 11.49 -14.96
N GLU A 26 -7.30 12.58 -15.33
CA GLU A 26 -8.44 12.49 -16.23
C GLU A 26 -7.96 12.54 -17.68
N THR A 27 -8.63 11.76 -18.52
CA THR A 27 -8.19 11.57 -19.90
C THR A 27 -9.34 11.55 -20.89
N THR A 28 -9.01 11.77 -22.17
CA THR A 28 -9.99 11.80 -23.26
C THR A 28 -10.74 10.48 -23.48
N ASN A 29 -10.14 9.35 -23.09
CA ASN A 29 -10.71 8.00 -23.18
C ASN A 29 -9.79 6.99 -22.45
N LEU A 30 -10.29 5.79 -22.18
CA LEU A 30 -9.48 4.66 -21.75
C LEU A 30 -8.53 4.18 -22.87
N PRO A 31 -7.24 3.86 -22.57
CA PRO A 31 -6.28 3.38 -23.56
C PRO A 31 -6.74 2.17 -24.37
N GLU A 32 -7.45 1.25 -23.73
CA GLU A 32 -7.94 0.00 -24.32
C GLU A 32 -8.96 0.23 -25.44
N HIS A 33 -9.70 1.34 -25.39
CA HIS A 33 -10.78 1.64 -26.31
C HIS A 33 -10.35 2.44 -27.54
N ASN A 34 -9.08 2.87 -27.62
CA ASN A 34 -8.62 3.74 -28.70
C ASN A 34 -7.18 3.47 -29.15
N TYR A 35 -6.78 2.20 -29.24
CA TYR A 35 -5.45 1.79 -29.72
C TYR A 35 -4.31 2.52 -28.99
N ASN A 36 -4.41 2.70 -27.67
CA ASN A 36 -3.43 3.42 -26.85
C ASN A 36 -3.27 4.91 -27.21
N ARG A 37 -4.24 5.53 -27.88
CA ARG A 37 -4.31 6.96 -28.14
C ARG A 37 -5.17 7.64 -27.09
N VAL A 38 -4.51 8.33 -26.18
CA VAL A 38 -5.13 9.04 -25.05
C VAL A 38 -4.46 10.40 -24.89
N GLY A 39 -5.27 11.43 -24.63
CA GLY A 39 -4.80 12.74 -24.17
C GLY A 39 -5.16 12.96 -22.71
N ILE A 40 -4.28 13.60 -21.95
CA ILE A 40 -4.56 14.03 -20.57
C ILE A 40 -5.40 15.30 -20.64
N THR A 41 -6.47 15.37 -19.85
CA THR A 41 -7.38 16.52 -19.73
C THR A 41 -7.27 17.22 -18.38
N GLU A 42 -7.00 16.47 -17.31
CA GLU A 42 -6.72 17.00 -15.97
C GLU A 42 -5.60 16.14 -15.33
N LEU A 43 -4.72 16.78 -14.57
CA LEU A 43 -3.69 16.14 -13.78
C LEU A 43 -3.65 16.78 -12.40
N CYS A 44 -3.83 15.97 -11.36
CA CYS A 44 -3.70 16.42 -9.98
C CYS A 44 -2.56 15.68 -9.28
N ILE A 45 -1.78 16.40 -8.46
CA ILE A 45 -0.78 15.84 -7.55
C ILE A 45 -0.98 16.40 -6.15
N TYR A 46 -1.17 15.52 -5.17
CA TYR A 46 -1.06 15.84 -3.74
C TYR A 46 0.22 15.22 -3.18
N ALA A 47 1.11 16.03 -2.62
CA ALA A 47 2.34 15.56 -2.04
C ALA A 47 2.46 15.86 -0.54
N PHE A 48 2.79 14.83 0.25
CA PHE A 48 2.90 14.89 1.69
C PHE A 48 3.99 13.94 2.23
N GLU A 49 4.54 14.26 3.40
CA GLU A 49 5.59 13.46 4.02
C GLU A 49 5.08 12.09 4.49
N ALA A 50 5.88 11.04 4.23
CA ALA A 50 5.58 9.67 4.63
C ALA A 50 5.47 9.51 6.16
N ASP A 51 6.18 10.36 6.92
CA ASP A 51 6.15 10.36 8.40
C ASP A 51 4.78 10.77 8.97
N LEU A 52 3.94 11.46 8.20
CA LEU A 52 2.59 11.83 8.63
C LEU A 52 1.68 10.60 8.74
N ILE A 53 1.97 9.55 7.97
CA ILE A 53 1.25 8.27 8.02
C ILE A 53 1.58 7.50 9.31
N LYS A 54 2.82 7.63 9.83
CA LYS A 54 3.26 6.98 11.08
C LYS A 54 2.47 7.45 12.31
N LYS A 55 2.05 8.72 12.32
CA LYS A 55 1.41 9.38 13.47
C LYS A 55 -0.11 9.17 13.52
N GLY A 56 -0.73 8.79 12.40
CA GLY A 56 -2.18 8.74 12.23
C GLY A 56 -2.90 7.57 12.91
N VAL A 57 -2.18 6.53 13.36
CA VAL A 57 -2.77 5.26 13.84
C VAL A 57 -3.07 5.28 15.37
N ALA A 58 -2.71 6.34 16.09
CA ALA A 58 -2.83 6.37 17.55
C ALA A 58 -4.24 6.71 18.10
N GLN A 59 -5.30 6.73 17.28
CA GLN A 59 -6.64 7.12 17.78
C GLN A 59 -7.77 6.18 17.33
N ASN A 60 -8.22 5.41 18.33
CA ASN A 60 -9.62 5.04 18.62
C ASN A 60 -10.25 3.94 17.76
N GLU A 61 -9.95 2.69 18.11
CA GLU A 61 -10.74 1.49 17.72
C GLU A 61 -12.05 1.33 18.52
N GLU A 62 -12.39 2.26 19.42
CA GLU A 62 -13.50 2.05 20.38
C GLU A 62 -14.91 2.31 19.85
N GLN A 63 -15.08 2.72 18.59
CA GLN A 63 -16.41 2.86 17.98
C GLN A 63 -16.30 2.36 16.54
N GLY A 64 -17.14 1.40 16.15
CA GLY A 64 -17.10 0.66 14.87
C GLY A 64 -17.29 1.48 13.58
N GLN A 65 -17.03 2.79 13.60
CA GLN A 65 -16.96 3.69 12.45
C GLN A 65 -15.53 4.19 12.29
N GLN A 66 -14.86 3.78 11.20
CA GLN A 66 -13.56 4.34 10.85
C GLN A 66 -13.74 5.78 10.37
N LYS A 67 -13.34 6.73 11.22
CA LYS A 67 -13.41 8.16 10.91
C LYS A 67 -12.50 8.46 9.71
N VAL A 68 -13.02 9.19 8.72
CA VAL A 68 -12.22 9.69 7.60
C VAL A 68 -11.05 10.54 8.13
N PRO A 69 -9.79 10.21 7.78
CA PRO A 69 -8.65 11.02 8.18
C PRO A 69 -8.76 12.46 7.66
N ALA A 70 -8.35 13.42 8.48
CA ALA A 70 -8.21 14.79 8.01
C ALA A 70 -6.99 14.90 7.08
N PRO A 71 -7.08 15.73 6.02
CA PRO A 71 -5.93 15.98 5.17
C PRO A 71 -4.79 16.60 6.00
N PRO A 72 -3.53 16.22 5.76
CA PRO A 72 -2.41 16.80 6.49
C PRO A 72 -2.31 18.31 6.27
N ARG A 73 -1.90 19.06 7.30
CA ARG A 73 -1.73 20.51 7.19
C ARG A 73 -0.58 20.90 6.25
N VAL A 74 0.48 20.09 6.24
CA VAL A 74 1.62 20.21 5.33
C VAL A 74 1.33 19.32 4.13
N LEU A 75 0.79 19.95 3.08
CA LEU A 75 0.33 19.29 1.86
C LEU A 75 0.62 20.22 0.69
N HIS A 76 1.38 19.74 -0.28
CA HIS A 76 1.61 20.42 -1.55
C HIS A 76 0.56 19.94 -2.56
N LYS A 77 -0.02 20.87 -3.33
CA LYS A 77 -1.02 20.55 -4.35
C LYS A 77 -0.63 21.18 -5.68
N LEU A 78 -0.80 20.42 -6.76
CA LEU A 78 -0.73 20.90 -8.13
C LEU A 78 -1.93 20.32 -8.87
N ASN A 79 -2.81 21.17 -9.40
CA ASN A 79 -3.89 20.74 -10.30
C ASN A 79 -3.76 21.52 -11.61
N LEU A 80 -3.75 20.82 -12.74
CA LEU A 80 -3.56 21.39 -14.08
C LEU A 80 -4.60 20.80 -15.03
N LEU A 81 -5.29 21.66 -15.76
CA LEU A 81 -6.14 21.27 -16.88
C LEU A 81 -5.39 21.44 -18.20
N PHE A 82 -5.69 20.58 -19.16
CA PHE A 82 -5.04 20.60 -20.46
C PHE A 82 -6.06 20.54 -21.59
N GLN A 83 -5.84 21.33 -22.62
CA GLN A 83 -6.56 21.16 -23.88
C GLN A 83 -6.07 19.87 -24.57
N PRO A 84 -6.92 18.82 -24.71
CA PRO A 84 -6.50 17.62 -25.41
C PRO A 84 -6.39 17.88 -26.92
N SER A 85 -5.44 17.21 -27.58
CA SER A 85 -5.30 17.29 -29.04
C SER A 85 -6.27 16.39 -29.80
N MET A 86 -7.17 15.71 -29.09
CA MET A 86 -8.18 14.83 -29.64
C MET A 86 -9.52 15.06 -28.95
N MET A 87 -10.59 14.61 -29.59
CA MET A 87 -11.93 14.66 -29.01
C MET A 87 -12.00 13.80 -27.75
N VAL A 88 -12.51 14.37 -26.67
CA VAL A 88 -12.96 13.64 -25.49
C VAL A 88 -14.14 12.77 -25.94
N GLN A 89 -14.09 11.48 -25.59
CA GLN A 89 -15.17 10.57 -25.93
C GLN A 89 -16.40 10.84 -25.06
N PRO A 90 -17.63 10.61 -25.56
CA PRO A 90 -18.85 10.89 -24.82
C PRO A 90 -18.89 10.23 -23.43
N GLU A 91 -18.37 9.01 -23.29
CA GLU A 91 -18.31 8.32 -22.00
C GLU A 91 -17.34 9.00 -21.03
N ALA A 92 -16.17 9.43 -21.51
CA ALA A 92 -15.20 10.16 -20.69
C ALA A 92 -15.72 11.54 -20.29
N GLU A 93 -16.38 12.26 -21.20
CA GLU A 93 -17.02 13.55 -20.93
C GLU A 93 -18.15 13.41 -19.91
N SER A 94 -18.98 12.36 -20.03
CA SER A 94 -20.08 12.09 -19.08
C SER A 94 -19.57 11.77 -17.68
N ILE A 95 -18.41 11.15 -17.57
CA ILE A 95 -17.83 10.72 -16.31
C ILE A 95 -17.08 11.87 -15.63
N THR A 96 -16.22 12.56 -16.39
CA THR A 96 -15.33 13.62 -15.87
C THR A 96 -15.98 15.01 -15.85
N GLY A 97 -17.02 15.21 -16.66
CA GLY A 97 -17.60 16.52 -16.93
C GLY A 97 -16.69 17.43 -17.78
N LEU A 98 -15.55 16.92 -18.28
CA LEU A 98 -14.62 17.68 -19.11
C LEU A 98 -14.89 17.46 -20.59
N SER A 99 -14.97 18.55 -21.34
CA SER A 99 -15.19 18.52 -22.79
C SER A 99 -14.17 19.37 -23.51
N ASN A 100 -13.98 19.12 -24.81
CA ASN A 100 -13.11 19.95 -25.64
C ASN A 100 -13.52 21.43 -25.63
N TYR A 101 -14.81 21.72 -25.47
CA TYR A 101 -15.32 23.09 -25.41
C TYR A 101 -14.94 23.79 -24.10
N LEU A 102 -15.06 23.10 -22.97
CA LEU A 102 -14.65 23.65 -21.67
C LEU A 102 -13.14 23.89 -21.61
N LEU A 103 -12.36 23.01 -22.24
CA LEU A 103 -10.90 23.04 -22.23
C LEU A 103 -10.30 23.82 -23.40
N GLU A 104 -11.11 24.49 -24.24
CA GLU A 104 -10.64 25.12 -25.48
C GLU A 104 -9.60 26.22 -25.24
N ARG A 105 -9.73 26.93 -24.10
CA ARG A 105 -8.85 28.05 -23.72
C ARG A 105 -7.63 27.62 -22.89
N GLU A 106 -7.62 26.38 -22.42
CA GLU A 106 -6.50 25.86 -21.65
C GLU A 106 -5.29 25.59 -22.55
N SER A 107 -4.10 25.61 -21.95
CA SER A 107 -2.91 25.21 -22.68
C SER A 107 -2.88 23.70 -22.92
N LYS A 108 -2.32 23.27 -24.05
CA LYS A 108 -1.96 21.85 -24.24
C LYS A 108 -0.85 21.47 -23.26
N LEU A 109 -0.75 20.18 -22.94
CA LEU A 109 0.45 19.64 -22.29
C LEU A 109 1.67 19.91 -23.20
N ASN A 110 2.53 20.80 -22.75
CA ASN A 110 3.71 21.30 -23.46
C ASN A 110 4.95 21.32 -22.54
N GLY A 111 6.09 21.79 -23.07
CA GLY A 111 7.33 21.86 -22.31
C GLY A 111 7.26 22.67 -21.01
N ASP A 112 6.50 23.77 -21.00
CA ASP A 112 6.37 24.62 -19.81
C ASP A 112 5.57 23.91 -18.70
N SER A 113 4.43 23.31 -19.04
CA SER A 113 3.65 22.50 -18.10
C SER A 113 4.42 21.28 -17.59
N ALA A 114 5.20 20.62 -18.46
CA ALA A 114 6.02 19.49 -18.07
C ALA A 114 7.17 19.93 -17.14
N GLN A 115 7.80 21.08 -17.42
CA GLN A 115 8.81 21.67 -16.55
C GLN A 115 8.22 22.10 -15.20
N LEU A 116 6.98 22.59 -15.17
CA LEU A 116 6.27 22.92 -13.93
C LEU A 116 6.10 21.66 -13.07
N ILE A 117 5.62 20.56 -13.64
CA ILE A 117 5.45 19.27 -12.96
C ILE A 117 6.81 18.76 -12.44
N ILE A 118 7.86 18.79 -13.26
CA ILE A 118 9.20 18.36 -12.84
C ILE A 118 9.72 19.24 -11.69
N SER A 119 9.54 20.55 -11.78
CA SER A 119 10.03 21.50 -10.77
C SER A 119 9.27 21.33 -9.45
N PHE A 120 7.95 21.12 -9.51
CA PHE A 120 7.12 20.77 -8.36
C PHE A 120 7.65 19.50 -7.68
N LEU A 121 7.88 18.43 -8.44
CA LEU A 121 8.35 17.16 -7.90
C LEU A 121 9.79 17.23 -7.36
N LYS A 122 10.66 18.04 -7.97
CA LYS A 122 12.04 18.29 -7.49
C LYS A 122 12.10 19.13 -6.20
N HIS A 123 11.07 19.94 -5.95
CA HIS A 123 10.97 20.74 -4.74
C HIS A 123 10.64 19.89 -3.49
N LEU A 124 10.06 18.71 -3.68
CA LEU A 124 9.64 17.83 -2.60
C LEU A 124 10.84 17.17 -1.89
N PRO A 125 10.74 16.87 -0.57
CA PRO A 125 11.76 16.10 0.12
C PRO A 125 11.97 14.71 -0.51
N ALA A 126 13.17 14.43 -0.99
CA ALA A 126 13.54 13.14 -1.56
C ALA A 126 13.82 12.08 -0.46
N PRO A 127 13.66 10.77 -0.75
CA PRO A 127 13.14 10.17 -1.99
C PRO A 127 11.62 10.35 -2.17
N VAL A 128 11.20 10.64 -3.41
CA VAL A 128 9.78 10.80 -3.78
C VAL A 128 9.26 9.52 -4.43
N CYS A 129 8.11 9.04 -3.95
CA CYS A 129 7.37 7.92 -4.52
C CYS A 129 6.03 8.41 -5.08
N LEU A 130 5.82 8.22 -6.39
CA LEU A 130 4.55 8.48 -7.05
C LEU A 130 3.54 7.38 -6.69
N VAL A 131 2.31 7.77 -6.37
CA VAL A 131 1.23 6.83 -6.03
C VAL A 131 0.03 7.11 -6.89
N ALA A 132 -0.50 6.11 -7.58
CA ALA A 132 -1.75 6.22 -8.32
C ALA A 132 -2.60 4.96 -8.11
N HIS A 133 -3.90 5.05 -8.35
CA HIS A 133 -4.82 3.92 -8.23
C HIS A 133 -4.97 3.23 -9.58
N ASN A 134 -4.52 1.97 -9.70
CA ASN A 134 -4.30 1.32 -11.01
C ASN A 134 -3.20 2.00 -11.85
N GLY A 135 -2.24 2.66 -11.17
CA GLY A 135 -1.21 3.48 -11.81
C GLY A 135 -0.32 2.73 -12.78
N TRP A 136 0.03 1.46 -12.50
CA TRP A 136 0.87 0.69 -13.43
C TRP A 136 0.14 0.34 -14.74
N GLY A 137 -1.20 0.25 -14.69
CA GLY A 137 -2.04 -0.04 -15.84
C GLY A 137 -2.55 1.21 -16.57
N PHE A 138 -2.48 2.39 -15.95
CA PHE A 138 -3.14 3.60 -16.42
C PHE A 138 -2.24 4.84 -16.35
N ASP A 139 -2.14 5.49 -15.18
CA ASP A 139 -1.52 6.82 -15.04
C ASP A 139 -0.05 6.84 -15.45
N PHE A 140 0.75 5.90 -14.95
CA PHE A 140 2.20 5.94 -15.16
C PHE A 140 2.59 5.69 -16.62
N PRO A 141 2.03 4.69 -17.35
CA PRO A 141 2.28 4.54 -18.78
C PRO A 141 1.87 5.76 -19.62
N ILE A 142 0.72 6.38 -19.30
CA ILE A 142 0.20 7.57 -19.99
C ILE A 142 1.15 8.75 -19.76
N LEU A 143 1.52 9.01 -18.50
CA LEU A 143 2.44 10.09 -18.14
C LEU A 143 3.82 9.87 -18.78
N ARG A 144 4.34 8.64 -18.76
CA ARG A 144 5.62 8.31 -19.39
C ARG A 144 5.61 8.59 -20.89
N GLN A 145 4.55 8.17 -21.60
CA GLN A 145 4.40 8.44 -23.03
C GLN A 145 4.28 9.95 -23.31
N ALA A 146 3.55 10.69 -22.49
CA ALA A 146 3.35 12.12 -22.66
C ALA A 146 4.66 12.91 -22.51
N PHE A 147 5.47 12.58 -21.51
CA PHE A 147 6.79 13.19 -21.28
C PHE A 147 7.81 12.81 -22.35
N GLU A 148 7.79 11.55 -22.80
CA GLU A 148 8.66 11.08 -23.89
C GLU A 148 8.37 11.83 -25.20
N LYS A 149 7.11 12.08 -25.55
CA LYS A 149 6.72 12.91 -26.71
C LYS A 149 7.25 14.34 -26.65
N LEU A 150 7.48 14.86 -25.44
CA LEU A 150 8.04 16.19 -25.20
C LEU A 150 9.57 16.19 -25.10
N ASN A 151 10.23 15.02 -25.23
CA ASN A 151 11.66 14.82 -24.95
C ASN A 151 12.07 15.28 -23.54
N MET A 152 11.20 15.05 -22.55
CA MET A 152 11.42 15.38 -21.15
C MET A 152 11.30 14.13 -20.29
N GLU A 153 11.95 14.13 -19.13
CA GLU A 153 11.90 13.02 -18.20
C GLU A 153 11.72 13.50 -16.76
N LEU A 154 10.99 12.70 -15.97
CA LEU A 154 10.96 12.87 -14.53
C LEU A 154 12.31 12.46 -13.91
N PRO A 155 12.67 12.98 -12.73
CA PRO A 155 13.91 12.60 -12.05
C PRO A 155 14.09 11.07 -11.93
N HIS A 156 15.24 10.54 -12.37
CA HIS A 156 15.50 9.09 -12.40
C HIS A 156 15.43 8.40 -11.04
N SER A 157 15.64 9.15 -9.95
CA SER A 157 15.56 8.64 -8.59
C SER A 157 14.13 8.41 -8.09
N MET A 158 13.11 8.84 -8.84
CA MET A 158 11.72 8.69 -8.44
C MET A 158 11.25 7.26 -8.60
N THR A 159 10.54 6.80 -7.59
CA THR A 159 9.86 5.52 -7.61
C THR A 159 8.36 5.71 -7.84
N CYS A 160 7.66 4.64 -8.20
CA CYS A 160 6.20 4.64 -8.31
C CYS A 160 5.61 3.31 -7.82
N VAL A 161 4.42 3.39 -7.22
CA VAL A 161 3.69 2.24 -6.68
C VAL A 161 2.21 2.34 -7.03
N ASP A 162 1.60 1.18 -7.28
CA ASP A 162 0.17 1.06 -7.55
C ASP A 162 -0.59 0.78 -6.26
N SER A 163 -1.46 1.71 -5.89
CA SER A 163 -2.26 1.60 -4.65
C SER A 163 -3.35 0.54 -4.72
N LEU A 164 -3.88 0.23 -5.91
CA LEU A 164 -4.88 -0.84 -6.08
C LEU A 164 -4.27 -2.20 -5.71
N ARG A 165 -3.03 -2.45 -6.16
CA ARG A 165 -2.28 -3.65 -5.77
C ARG A 165 -1.91 -3.61 -4.30
N ALA A 166 -1.49 -2.45 -3.78
CA ALA A 166 -1.17 -2.29 -2.36
C ALA A 166 -2.33 -2.67 -1.45
N PHE A 167 -3.50 -2.02 -1.62
CA PHE A 167 -4.66 -2.26 -0.75
C PHE A 167 -5.13 -3.71 -0.81
N PHE A 168 -5.10 -4.32 -2.00
CA PHE A 168 -5.49 -5.71 -2.17
C PHE A 168 -4.53 -6.68 -1.48
N GLU A 169 -3.22 -6.52 -1.64
CA GLU A 169 -2.24 -7.40 -1.00
C GLU A 169 -2.22 -7.23 0.53
N ILE A 170 -2.43 -6.00 1.02
CA ILE A 170 -2.54 -5.73 2.46
C ILE A 170 -3.79 -6.41 3.04
N ASP A 171 -4.97 -6.18 2.45
CA ASP A 171 -6.22 -6.81 2.91
C ASP A 171 -6.13 -8.35 2.83
N ASP A 172 -5.54 -8.90 1.76
CA ASP A 172 -5.35 -10.35 1.58
C ASP A 172 -4.39 -10.96 2.62
N ASN A 173 -3.30 -10.26 2.94
CA ASN A 173 -2.37 -10.68 3.99
C ASN A 173 -3.03 -10.64 5.38
N LEU A 174 -3.83 -9.61 5.68
CA LEU A 174 -4.58 -9.52 6.94
C LEU A 174 -5.56 -10.68 7.11
N VAL A 175 -6.29 -11.06 6.04
CA VAL A 175 -7.20 -12.21 6.07
C VAL A 175 -6.44 -13.51 6.30
N LYS A 176 -5.29 -13.70 5.64
CA LYS A 176 -4.44 -14.89 5.82
C LYS A 176 -3.94 -14.99 7.26
N GLU A 177 -3.41 -13.91 7.83
CA GLU A 177 -2.95 -13.89 9.22
C GLU A 177 -4.07 -14.23 10.20
N GLN A 178 -5.27 -13.64 10.03
CA GLN A 178 -6.43 -13.97 10.84
C GLN A 178 -6.88 -15.43 10.69
N SER A 179 -6.75 -16.01 9.49
CA SER A 179 -7.08 -17.42 9.25
C SER A 179 -6.10 -18.39 9.92
N LEU A 180 -4.80 -18.04 9.97
CA LEU A 180 -3.76 -18.84 10.63
C LEU A 180 -3.89 -18.81 12.16
N LEU A 181 -4.45 -17.73 12.72
CA LEU A 181 -4.72 -17.58 14.15
C LEU A 181 -5.97 -18.33 14.62
N LYS A 182 -6.87 -18.74 13.71
CA LYS A 182 -8.00 -19.61 14.05
C LYS A 182 -7.52 -21.05 14.20
N VAL A 183 -7.32 -21.49 15.44
CA VAL A 183 -7.12 -22.91 15.79
C VAL A 183 -8.25 -23.73 15.16
N PRO A 184 -8.00 -24.90 14.53
CA PRO A 184 -9.08 -25.73 14.01
C PRO A 184 -9.91 -26.25 15.18
N GLY A 185 -11.00 -25.57 15.48
CA GLY A 185 -12.05 -26.05 16.36
C GLY A 185 -12.88 -27.08 15.60
N ASN A 186 -12.79 -28.32 16.06
CA ASN A 186 -13.60 -29.48 15.71
C ASN A 186 -13.56 -29.96 14.25
N MET A 187 -12.81 -31.04 14.04
CA MET A 187 -13.21 -32.06 13.07
C MET A 187 -14.63 -32.50 13.45
N GLN A 188 -15.62 -32.13 12.63
CA GLN A 188 -16.90 -32.82 12.63
C GLN A 188 -16.64 -34.24 12.10
N GLU A 189 -16.85 -35.23 12.97
CA GLU A 189 -17.08 -36.60 12.54
C GLU A 189 -18.24 -36.58 11.54
N LEU A 190 -17.98 -37.09 10.34
CA LEU A 190 -19.00 -37.41 9.35
C LEU A 190 -19.80 -38.58 9.91
N ASP A 191 -21.06 -38.33 10.28
CA ASP A 191 -22.05 -39.38 10.50
C ASP A 191 -22.75 -39.66 9.16
N PRO A 192 -22.58 -40.85 8.55
CA PRO A 192 -23.16 -41.18 7.27
C PRO A 192 -24.52 -41.85 7.47
N ASN A 193 -25.58 -41.05 7.61
CA ASN A 193 -26.97 -41.45 7.34
C ASN A 193 -27.91 -40.25 7.52
N ASP A 194 -28.28 -39.59 6.43
CA ASP A 194 -29.70 -39.32 6.16
C ASP A 194 -29.87 -38.86 4.71
N GLU A 195 -30.52 -39.69 3.92
CA GLU A 195 -31.12 -39.30 2.63
C GLU A 195 -32.52 -38.78 2.93
N THR A 196 -32.85 -37.53 2.61
CA THR A 196 -34.13 -37.19 1.96
C THR A 196 -34.23 -35.73 1.52
N GLU A 197 -35.05 -35.56 0.50
CA GLU A 197 -35.19 -34.43 -0.42
C GLU A 197 -36.05 -33.25 0.07
N ALA A 198 -35.95 -32.17 -0.71
CA ALA A 198 -37.02 -31.25 -1.12
C ALA A 198 -37.27 -29.95 -0.32
N ASP A 199 -37.00 -28.84 -1.02
CA ASP A 199 -37.76 -27.58 -1.16
C ASP A 199 -38.87 -27.28 -0.14
N THR A 200 -38.82 -26.09 0.48
CA THR A 200 -39.71 -24.95 0.12
C THR A 200 -39.44 -23.71 0.97
N GLN A 201 -39.90 -22.59 0.43
CA GLN A 201 -39.68 -21.20 0.79
C GLN A 201 -40.46 -20.72 2.04
N PHE A 202 -40.01 -19.55 2.51
CA PHE A 202 -40.80 -18.38 2.96
C PHE A 202 -41.09 -18.14 4.46
N GLU A 203 -40.59 -16.97 4.88
CA GLU A 203 -41.17 -15.93 5.74
C GLU A 203 -41.61 -16.18 7.20
N SER A 204 -40.88 -15.48 8.09
CA SER A 204 -41.33 -14.50 9.09
C SER A 204 -42.61 -14.76 9.92
N ILE A 205 -42.48 -14.69 11.25
CA ILE A 205 -42.93 -13.58 12.13
C ILE A 205 -42.88 -14.02 13.62
N ASN A 206 -42.26 -13.15 14.41
CA ASN A 206 -42.44 -12.76 15.82
C ASN A 206 -42.95 -13.68 16.95
N GLU A 207 -42.25 -13.44 18.07
CA GLU A 207 -42.73 -13.15 19.44
C GLU A 207 -42.88 -14.28 20.48
N ASN A 208 -42.06 -14.11 21.53
CA ASN A 208 -42.25 -14.41 22.95
C ASN A 208 -42.75 -15.79 23.36
N ASP A 209 -41.90 -16.55 24.07
CA ASP A 209 -42.04 -16.64 25.53
C ASP A 209 -40.81 -17.26 26.22
N SER A 210 -40.44 -16.65 27.35
CA SER A 210 -39.89 -17.22 28.59
C SER A 210 -39.05 -18.51 28.57
N ALA A 211 -37.76 -18.39 28.94
CA ALA A 211 -37.20 -19.04 30.14
C ALA A 211 -35.67 -18.89 30.19
N ILE A 212 -35.19 -18.17 31.20
CA ILE A 212 -33.79 -18.19 31.65
C ILE A 212 -33.46 -19.64 32.06
N LYS A 213 -32.52 -20.29 31.36
CA LYS A 213 -31.83 -21.48 31.85
C LYS A 213 -30.37 -21.12 32.10
N GLU A 214 -29.96 -21.24 33.35
CA GLU A 214 -28.60 -21.02 33.83
C GLU A 214 -27.56 -21.79 33.02
N PRO A 215 -26.39 -21.21 32.72
CA PRO A 215 -25.28 -21.96 32.15
C PRO A 215 -24.71 -22.92 33.19
N LYS A 216 -24.72 -24.22 32.85
CA LYS A 216 -24.03 -25.26 33.63
C LYS A 216 -22.54 -24.95 33.72
N VAL A 217 -22.03 -24.96 34.95
CA VAL A 217 -20.64 -24.74 35.35
C VAL A 217 -19.65 -25.42 34.40
N ALA A 218 -18.81 -24.61 33.75
CA ALA A 218 -17.69 -25.09 32.97
C ALA A 218 -16.76 -25.91 33.88
N LYS A 219 -16.53 -27.18 33.54
CA LYS A 219 -15.49 -27.98 34.21
C LYS A 219 -14.16 -27.24 34.03
N GLN A 220 -13.53 -26.90 35.16
CA GLN A 220 -12.25 -26.22 35.20
C GLN A 220 -11.19 -27.10 34.51
N ILE A 221 -10.79 -26.70 33.31
CA ILE A 221 -9.68 -27.34 32.60
C ILE A 221 -8.40 -26.86 33.26
N ASP A 222 -7.68 -27.77 33.91
CA ASP A 222 -6.37 -27.48 34.48
C ASP A 222 -5.32 -27.42 33.36
N TRP A 223 -5.10 -26.22 32.84
CA TRP A 223 -4.15 -25.93 31.78
C TRP A 223 -2.69 -26.27 32.14
N ARG A 224 -2.38 -26.49 33.43
CA ARG A 224 -1.02 -26.86 33.87
C ARG A 224 -0.61 -28.25 33.42
N VAL A 225 -1.55 -29.17 33.27
CA VAL A 225 -1.25 -30.57 32.91
C VAL A 225 -0.93 -30.72 31.41
N ARG A 226 -1.29 -29.73 30.57
CA ARG A 226 -1.24 -29.87 29.10
C ARG A 226 -0.07 -29.18 28.39
N ASN A 227 0.73 -28.35 29.08
CA ASN A 227 1.81 -27.56 28.47
C ASN A 227 3.24 -28.05 28.80
N GLU A 228 3.42 -29.22 29.40
CA GLU A 228 4.75 -29.75 29.73
C GLU A 228 5.31 -30.70 28.66
N THR A 229 5.56 -30.18 27.46
CA THR A 229 6.48 -30.79 26.48
C THR A 229 7.54 -29.79 26.02
N THR A 230 7.96 -28.89 26.91
CA THR A 230 9.14 -28.05 26.70
C THR A 230 10.37 -28.80 27.20
N PRO A 231 11.40 -29.07 26.37
CA PRO A 231 12.63 -29.70 26.84
C PRO A 231 13.28 -28.83 27.91
N LYS A 232 13.38 -29.34 29.13
CA LYS A 232 13.99 -28.64 30.27
C LYS A 232 15.48 -28.46 29.99
N ARG A 233 15.89 -27.26 29.62
CA ARG A 233 17.32 -26.90 29.62
C ARG A 233 17.79 -26.84 31.07
N PRO A 234 18.97 -27.39 31.40
CA PRO A 234 19.51 -27.31 32.75
C PRO A 234 19.68 -25.83 33.14
N ILE A 235 19.05 -25.45 34.24
CA ILE A 235 19.20 -24.12 34.82
C ILE A 235 20.59 -24.08 35.43
N LEU A 236 21.49 -23.31 34.83
CA LEU A 236 22.83 -23.10 35.38
C LEU A 236 22.70 -22.36 36.70
N THR A 237 23.49 -22.78 37.69
CA THR A 237 23.60 -22.03 38.94
C THR A 237 24.20 -20.65 38.67
N PRO A 238 23.93 -19.64 39.53
CA PRO A 238 24.51 -18.30 39.38
C PRO A 238 26.04 -18.32 39.22
N MET A 239 26.69 -19.27 39.88
CA MET A 239 28.15 -19.49 39.82
C MET A 239 28.59 -20.01 38.46
N GLU A 240 27.91 -21.02 37.90
CA GLU A 240 28.22 -21.58 36.57
C GLU A 240 27.95 -20.58 35.44
N ALA A 241 26.88 -19.79 35.55
CA ALA A 241 26.58 -18.71 34.62
C ALA A 241 27.61 -17.56 34.69
N SER A 242 28.17 -17.30 35.87
CA SER A 242 29.26 -16.33 36.08
C SER A 242 30.56 -16.80 35.42
N VAL A 243 30.93 -18.06 35.62
CA VAL A 243 32.13 -18.66 35.01
C VAL A 243 32.02 -18.68 33.49
N LYS A 244 30.85 -19.04 32.93
CA LYS A 244 30.62 -19.03 31.48
C LYS A 244 30.74 -17.62 30.87
N ARG A 245 30.32 -16.58 31.60
CA ARG A 245 30.51 -15.18 31.20
C ARG A 245 31.97 -14.74 31.29
N LYS A 246 32.73 -15.20 32.29
CA LYS A 246 34.18 -14.96 32.39
C LYS A 246 34.96 -15.59 31.23
N TYR A 247 34.61 -16.79 30.80
CA TYR A 247 35.28 -17.47 29.68
C TYR A 247 35.01 -16.85 28.31
N LEU A 248 33.93 -16.07 28.14
CA LEU A 248 33.65 -15.35 26.89
C LEU A 248 34.42 -14.03 26.74
N PHE A 249 35.05 -13.56 27.82
CA PHE A 249 35.80 -12.29 27.87
C PHE A 249 37.27 -12.48 28.29
N GLY A 250 37.82 -13.68 28.11
CA GLY A 250 39.19 -14.01 28.51
C GLY A 250 40.24 -13.51 27.54
N GLY A 251 40.75 -12.30 27.77
CA GLY A 251 42.06 -11.83 27.32
C GLY A 251 42.48 -10.68 28.22
N ASP A 252 43.53 -10.91 29.02
CA ASP A 252 44.19 -9.92 29.89
C ASP A 252 44.45 -8.61 29.13
N ASP A 253 44.08 -7.48 29.72
CA ASP A 253 45.04 -6.45 30.14
C ASP A 253 44.29 -5.27 30.79
N ASP A 254 44.88 -4.78 31.87
CA ASP A 254 44.51 -3.56 32.60
C ASP A 254 44.43 -2.35 31.66
N GLU A 255 43.28 -1.68 31.56
CA GLU A 255 43.16 -0.21 31.50
C GLU A 255 41.69 0.24 31.69
N ASP A 256 41.53 1.39 32.34
CA ASP A 256 40.27 2.06 32.68
C ASP A 256 39.31 2.24 31.48
N ILE A 257 38.28 1.40 31.38
CA ILE A 257 37.16 1.60 30.43
C ILE A 257 35.87 1.87 31.21
N LYS A 258 35.42 3.12 31.15
CA LYS A 258 34.08 3.56 31.60
C LYS A 258 33.00 2.67 30.98
N PRO A 259 31.93 2.30 31.72
CA PRO A 259 30.92 1.40 31.20
C PRO A 259 30.21 2.04 30.00
N ALA A 260 30.45 1.48 28.81
CA ALA A 260 29.70 1.81 27.62
C ALA A 260 28.22 1.48 27.90
N LYS A 261 27.38 2.52 27.96
CA LYS A 261 25.93 2.36 27.98
C LYS A 261 25.57 1.48 26.78
N LEU A 262 25.08 0.26 27.04
CA LEU A 262 24.39 -0.55 26.05
C LEU A 262 23.34 0.35 25.40
N LYS A 263 23.58 0.75 24.15
CA LYS A 263 22.52 1.27 23.29
C LYS A 263 21.46 0.20 23.32
N THR A 264 20.25 0.55 23.74
CA THR A 264 19.05 -0.24 23.51
C THR A 264 19.06 -0.54 22.02
N GLN A 265 19.51 -1.74 21.62
CA GLN A 265 19.28 -2.23 20.28
C GLN A 265 17.77 -2.35 20.20
N GLU A 266 17.12 -1.31 19.67
CA GLU A 266 15.76 -1.45 19.20
C GLU A 266 15.77 -2.69 18.31
N PHE A 267 14.95 -3.67 18.69
CA PHE A 267 14.76 -4.91 17.95
C PHE A 267 14.08 -4.57 16.61
N ARG A 268 14.83 -3.98 15.67
CA ARG A 268 14.33 -3.58 14.35
C ARG A 268 14.72 -4.62 13.32
N SER A 269 14.22 -5.84 13.49
CA SER A 269 13.98 -6.67 12.31
C SER A 269 12.77 -6.03 11.62
N ARG A 270 12.96 -5.13 10.64
CA ARG A 270 11.86 -4.76 9.73
C ARG A 270 11.50 -6.05 9.00
N ARG A 271 10.48 -6.77 9.49
CA ARG A 271 9.97 -7.96 8.81
C ARG A 271 9.52 -7.48 7.43
N LYS A 272 10.08 -8.05 6.37
CA LYS A 272 9.63 -7.75 5.02
C LYS A 272 8.32 -8.49 4.82
N LEU A 273 7.19 -7.79 4.92
CA LEU A 273 5.85 -8.39 4.88
C LEU A 273 5.45 -8.77 3.46
N PHE A 274 6.09 -8.14 2.47
CA PHE A 274 5.75 -8.25 1.05
C PHE A 274 6.96 -8.72 0.22
N SER A 275 8.03 -9.23 0.85
CA SER A 275 9.22 -9.66 0.12
C SER A 275 8.90 -10.80 -0.83
N GLY A 276 9.39 -10.68 -2.08
CA GLY A 276 9.20 -11.69 -3.11
C GLY A 276 7.91 -11.54 -3.92
N LEU A 277 6.99 -10.67 -3.50
CA LEU A 277 5.97 -10.16 -4.39
C LEU A 277 6.69 -9.26 -5.42
N MET A 278 6.55 -9.56 -6.70
CA MET A 278 7.03 -8.70 -7.78
C MET A 278 5.78 -8.07 -8.41
N CYS A 279 5.07 -7.24 -7.64
CA CYS A 279 3.72 -6.81 -8.00
C CYS A 279 3.62 -6.03 -9.32
N ALA A 280 4.69 -5.33 -9.71
CA ALA A 280 4.76 -4.64 -10.99
C ALA A 280 4.89 -5.61 -12.19
N GLU A 281 5.40 -6.81 -11.97
CA GLU A 281 5.62 -7.82 -13.02
C GLU A 281 4.57 -8.92 -13.02
N THR A 282 4.02 -9.24 -11.85
CA THR A 282 3.07 -10.32 -11.64
C THR A 282 1.64 -9.84 -11.90
N LYS A 283 0.90 -10.61 -12.71
CA LYS A 283 -0.51 -10.33 -13.01
C LYS A 283 -1.39 -10.98 -11.97
N ARG A 284 -1.74 -10.24 -10.92
CA ARG A 284 -2.78 -10.64 -9.96
C ARG A 284 -3.79 -9.51 -9.84
N PHE A 285 -5.02 -9.79 -10.24
CA PHE A 285 -6.10 -8.81 -10.26
C PHE A 285 -6.98 -8.97 -9.03
N PRO A 286 -7.38 -7.87 -8.37
CA PRO A 286 -8.36 -7.94 -7.30
C PRO A 286 -9.73 -8.38 -7.83
N PRO A 287 -10.64 -8.81 -6.95
CA PRO A 287 -12.03 -9.05 -7.31
C PRO A 287 -12.65 -7.82 -7.98
N ARG A 288 -13.42 -8.05 -9.06
CA ARG A 288 -14.04 -6.98 -9.84
C ARG A 288 -14.94 -6.11 -8.98
N GLY A 289 -14.82 -4.80 -9.13
CA GLY A 289 -15.66 -3.81 -8.45
C GLY A 289 -15.32 -3.55 -6.99
N ILE A 290 -14.64 -4.46 -6.28
CA ILE A 290 -14.38 -4.31 -4.84
C ILE A 290 -13.31 -3.23 -4.56
N TYR A 291 -12.24 -3.24 -5.36
CA TYR A 291 -11.10 -2.33 -5.21
C TYR A 291 -11.15 -1.19 -6.25
N ARG A 292 -12.33 -0.79 -6.70
CA ARG A 292 -12.47 0.54 -7.33
C ARG A 292 -12.33 1.60 -6.25
N LEU A 293 -11.69 2.72 -6.56
CA LEU A 293 -11.40 3.77 -5.58
C LEU A 293 -12.65 4.21 -4.80
N GLU A 294 -13.72 4.54 -5.53
CA GLU A 294 -15.04 4.91 -4.99
C GLU A 294 -15.61 3.87 -4.01
N ASN A 295 -15.53 2.59 -4.37
CA ASN A 295 -16.13 1.49 -3.62
C ASN A 295 -15.29 1.16 -2.39
N LEU A 296 -13.96 1.18 -2.54
CA LEU A 296 -13.03 0.98 -1.45
C LEU A 296 -13.16 2.09 -0.41
N PHE A 297 -13.19 3.35 -0.85
CA PHE A 297 -13.39 4.52 0.02
C PHE A 297 -14.72 4.42 0.76
N SER A 298 -15.81 4.18 0.02
CA SER A 298 -17.16 4.09 0.60
C SER A 298 -17.29 2.95 1.60
N ARG A 299 -16.69 1.79 1.29
CA ARG A 299 -16.67 0.63 2.17
C ARG A 299 -15.89 0.87 3.46
N LYS A 300 -14.71 1.50 3.38
CA LYS A 300 -13.82 1.72 4.54
C LYS A 300 -14.37 2.80 5.48
N PHE A 301 -14.90 3.89 4.94
CA PHE A 301 -15.33 5.04 5.75
C PHE A 301 -16.84 5.20 5.92
N GLN A 302 -17.65 4.35 5.28
CA GLN A 302 -19.12 4.41 5.28
C GLN A 302 -19.64 5.80 4.87
N ARG A 303 -18.98 6.42 3.88
CA ARG A 303 -19.35 7.71 3.28
C ARG A 303 -19.33 7.62 1.76
N PRO A 304 -20.24 8.30 1.06
CA PRO A 304 -20.21 8.30 -0.40
C PRO A 304 -18.93 8.97 -0.92
N ALA A 305 -18.37 8.41 -1.99
CA ALA A 305 -17.36 9.08 -2.80
C ALA A 305 -17.98 10.29 -3.50
N SER A 306 -17.71 11.49 -2.98
CA SER A 306 -18.17 12.75 -3.55
C SER A 306 -17.25 13.20 -4.68
N ASN A 307 -17.82 13.64 -5.81
CA ASN A 307 -17.08 14.16 -6.97
C ASN A 307 -16.07 13.17 -7.57
N ALA A 308 -16.39 11.87 -7.56
CA ALA A 308 -15.58 10.87 -8.24
C ALA A 308 -15.38 11.27 -9.71
N HIS A 309 -14.19 10.96 -10.26
CA HIS A 309 -13.79 11.36 -11.61
C HIS A 309 -13.54 12.86 -11.79
N GLN A 310 -13.16 13.52 -10.70
CA GLN A 310 -12.39 14.76 -10.73
C GLN A 310 -11.02 14.44 -10.18
N ALA A 311 -9.94 14.82 -10.87
CA ALA A 311 -8.59 14.39 -10.49
C ALA A 311 -8.26 14.81 -9.05
N GLU A 312 -8.69 16.01 -8.63
CA GLU A 312 -8.47 16.48 -7.26
C GLU A 312 -9.22 15.66 -6.20
N ALA A 313 -10.47 15.29 -6.46
CA ALA A 313 -11.28 14.51 -5.53
C ALA A 313 -10.76 13.06 -5.41
N ASP A 314 -10.35 12.46 -6.52
CA ASP A 314 -9.82 11.10 -6.57
C ASP A 314 -8.46 11.01 -5.86
N VAL A 315 -7.58 11.99 -6.07
CA VAL A 315 -6.33 12.12 -5.30
C VAL A 315 -6.60 12.29 -3.79
N ASP A 316 -7.58 13.10 -3.40
CA ASP A 316 -7.91 13.32 -1.99
C ASP A 316 -8.49 12.04 -1.32
N MET A 317 -9.35 11.30 -2.02
CA MET A 317 -9.84 9.99 -1.56
C MET A 317 -8.70 8.98 -1.42
N LEU A 318 -7.80 8.93 -2.40
CA LEU A 318 -6.66 8.04 -2.38
C LEU A 318 -5.69 8.38 -1.24
N MET A 319 -5.40 9.66 -1.01
CA MET A 319 -4.60 10.12 0.14
C MET A 319 -5.22 9.66 1.46
N LYS A 320 -6.53 9.82 1.64
CA LYS A 320 -7.23 9.39 2.86
C LYS A 320 -7.15 7.88 3.07
N LEU A 321 -7.25 7.09 2.00
CA LEU A 321 -7.05 5.65 2.05
C LEU A 321 -5.60 5.30 2.45
N ILE A 322 -4.60 5.97 1.87
CA ILE A 322 -3.20 5.79 2.24
C ILE A 322 -2.98 6.09 3.74
N GLN A 323 -3.56 7.19 4.24
CA GLN A 323 -3.51 7.53 5.67
C GLN A 323 -4.19 6.47 6.54
N HIS A 324 -5.29 5.88 6.07
CA HIS A 324 -6.02 4.85 6.78
C HIS A 324 -5.26 3.51 6.86
N TYR A 325 -4.67 3.05 5.74
CA TYR A 325 -3.85 1.84 5.71
C TYR A 325 -2.51 2.03 6.43
N GLY A 326 -2.07 3.28 6.62
CA GLY A 326 -1.04 3.56 7.61
C GLY A 326 0.31 2.95 7.26
N MET A 327 0.91 2.33 8.28
CA MET A 327 2.23 1.70 8.17
C MET A 327 2.28 0.54 7.19
N ASP A 328 1.17 -0.18 6.98
CA ASP A 328 1.12 -1.30 6.05
C ASP A 328 1.30 -0.82 4.61
N PHE A 329 0.71 0.34 4.27
CA PHE A 329 0.91 0.97 2.97
C PHE A 329 2.37 1.42 2.79
N LEU A 330 2.97 2.04 3.80
CA LEU A 330 4.36 2.45 3.75
C LEU A 330 5.30 1.24 3.56
N ALA A 331 5.09 0.17 4.32
CA ALA A 331 5.87 -1.07 4.20
C ALA A 331 5.72 -1.68 2.80
N PHE A 332 4.50 -1.75 2.27
CA PHE A 332 4.26 -2.20 0.90
C PHE A 332 5.01 -1.34 -0.11
N ALA A 333 4.91 -0.02 -0.02
CA ALA A 333 5.57 0.89 -0.95
C ALA A 333 7.12 0.79 -0.89
N GLU A 334 7.71 0.69 0.31
CA GLU A 334 9.16 0.51 0.49
C GLU A 334 9.69 -0.82 -0.09
N GLU A 335 8.82 -1.82 -0.27
CA GLU A 335 9.17 -3.14 -0.77
C GLU A 335 8.81 -3.36 -2.25
N GLN A 336 7.75 -2.72 -2.74
CA GLN A 336 7.14 -2.98 -4.06
C GLN A 336 7.24 -1.83 -5.06
N ALA A 337 7.67 -0.65 -4.64
CA ALA A 337 7.84 0.46 -5.57
C ALA A 337 8.96 0.16 -6.58
N ILE A 338 8.71 0.49 -7.84
CA ILE A 338 9.68 0.38 -8.93
C ILE A 338 10.18 1.77 -9.32
N LEU A 339 11.32 1.86 -10.01
CA LEU A 339 11.76 3.15 -10.53
C LEU A 339 10.82 3.61 -11.65
N PHE A 340 10.42 4.89 -11.65
CA PHE A 340 9.45 5.39 -12.63
C PHE A 340 9.95 5.24 -14.07
N HIS A 341 11.25 5.36 -14.31
CA HIS A 341 11.83 5.18 -15.64
C HIS A 341 11.76 3.73 -16.16
N GLN A 342 11.48 2.74 -15.30
CA GLN A 342 11.24 1.34 -15.69
C GLN A 342 9.80 1.10 -16.17
N VAL A 343 8.88 2.04 -15.92
CA VAL A 343 7.52 1.99 -16.45
C VAL A 343 7.58 2.06 -17.98
N ARG A 344 6.88 1.13 -18.63
CA ARG A 344 6.78 1.12 -20.08
C ARG A 344 5.84 2.24 -20.54
N PRO A 345 6.27 3.10 -21.48
CA PRO A 345 5.38 4.08 -22.10
C PRO A 345 4.16 3.38 -22.71
N LEU A 346 2.99 4.02 -22.61
CA LEU A 346 1.77 3.51 -23.21
C LEU A 346 1.98 3.23 -24.72
N GLY A 347 1.48 2.08 -25.20
CA GLY A 347 1.59 1.70 -26.61
C GLY A 347 2.97 1.17 -27.03
N SER A 348 3.93 1.04 -26.12
CA SER A 348 5.21 0.38 -26.42
C SER A 348 5.00 -1.06 -26.91
N PRO A 349 5.76 -1.54 -27.92
CA PRO A 349 5.67 -2.92 -28.35
C PRO A 349 5.89 -3.87 -27.18
N VAL A 350 5.00 -4.85 -27.01
CA VAL A 350 5.21 -5.92 -26.03
C VAL A 350 6.41 -6.73 -26.52
N GLY A 351 7.59 -6.47 -25.93
CA GLY A 351 8.79 -7.25 -26.23
C GLY A 351 8.47 -8.73 -26.07
N ARG A 352 8.47 -9.47 -27.19
CA ARG A 352 8.38 -10.93 -27.16
C ARG A 352 9.59 -11.38 -26.35
N LYS A 353 9.38 -11.91 -25.13
CA LYS A 353 10.44 -12.62 -24.42
C LYS A 353 10.82 -13.79 -25.33
N TRP A 354 11.92 -13.65 -26.07
CA TRP A 354 12.54 -14.79 -26.73
C TRP A 354 12.88 -15.77 -25.63
N ARG A 355 12.15 -16.90 -25.61
CA ARG A 355 12.62 -18.07 -24.90
C ARG A 355 13.85 -18.52 -25.67
N ALA A 356 15.03 -18.21 -25.13
CA ALA A 356 16.23 -18.90 -25.57
C ALA A 356 15.99 -20.39 -25.32
N MET A 357 15.98 -21.18 -26.40
CA MET A 357 16.05 -22.64 -26.35
C MET A 357 17.47 -23.06 -25.99
#